data_AF-A0A9D4SQN8-F1
#
_entry.id   AF-A0A9D4SQN8-F1
#
_cell.length_a   1.000
_cell.length_b   1.000
_cell.length_c   1.000
_cell.angle_alpha   90.00
_cell.angle_beta   90.00
_cell.angle_gamma   90.00
#
_symmetry.space_group_name_H-M   'P 1'
#
loop_
_entity.id
_entity.type
_entity.pdbx_description
1 polymer ?
#
loop_
_entity_poly.entity_id
_entity_poly.type
_entity_poly.pdbx_seq_one_letter_code
_entity_poly.pdbx_strand_id
1 'polypeptide(L)'
;MDDHHPNETAGPSRMRTDETKTDPSTCGAENTLQRPAHSKLLLEPPIRDIWEQLAVDIVDKKAWKVDSFDSLTSLDAYSEDVRHFPAEDERIRMKKRRDAALRLRSSPERWSRLALDALRELATDSSGPAVATLVESGLLAVFKDFAVHTRYFQVTKKLMESAGITVFVAGHASSSTHDIDKLDPIMLAGYTDRWEDTKRTALWYLCVHSHYSLNTHHQQHELWHAEDSDDKERERCKALPELLCDKASRKLQKELNGVVSPDMWSVEAKFYLGMPEVWLDRVTRMARQLAERTPSGESNVTVT
;
A
#
# COMPACT_ATOMS: atom_id res chain seq x y z
N MET A 1 -46.45 -6.73 -33.90
CA MET A 1 -47.53 -6.09 -33.14
C MET A 1 -46.96 -5.21 -32.03
N ASP A 2 -46.49 -4.00 -32.30
CA ASP A 2 -45.96 -3.40 -33.54
C ASP A 2 -45.10 -2.18 -33.17
N ASP A 3 -44.30 -1.73 -34.14
CA ASP A 3 -43.35 -0.63 -34.06
C ASP A 3 -43.94 0.72 -33.60
N HIS A 4 -43.08 1.59 -33.07
CA HIS A 4 -42.72 2.83 -33.79
C HIS A 4 -41.54 3.60 -33.15
N HIS A 5 -40.45 3.74 -33.91
CA HIS A 5 -39.60 4.94 -33.92
C HIS A 5 -40.24 6.00 -34.85
N PRO A 6 -39.84 7.29 -34.73
CA PRO A 6 -38.95 7.81 -35.78
C PRO A 6 -37.90 8.89 -35.34
N ASN A 7 -36.75 8.87 -36.05
CA ASN A 7 -35.93 9.97 -36.59
C ASN A 7 -35.53 11.21 -35.75
N GLU A 8 -34.27 11.68 -35.67
CA GLU A 8 -33.12 11.90 -36.60
C GLU A 8 -32.87 13.40 -36.87
N THR A 9 -31.59 13.73 -37.17
CA THR A 9 -30.97 15.02 -37.59
C THR A 9 -30.61 16.02 -36.47
N ALA A 10 -29.51 16.79 -36.54
CA ALA A 10 -28.25 16.68 -37.33
C ALA A 10 -27.13 17.59 -36.74
N GLY A 11 -25.87 17.42 -37.21
CA GLY A 11 -24.78 18.42 -37.09
C GLY A 11 -24.64 19.28 -38.36
N PRO A 12 -23.45 19.81 -38.76
CA PRO A 12 -22.11 19.73 -38.14
C PRO A 12 -21.26 21.05 -38.23
N SER A 13 -19.91 20.93 -38.14
CA SER A 13 -18.86 21.85 -38.66
C SER A 13 -18.55 23.18 -37.93
N ARG A 14 -17.35 23.79 -38.03
CA ARG A 14 -15.92 23.34 -38.20
C ARG A 14 -15.00 24.60 -38.22
N MET A 15 -13.75 24.50 -37.72
CA MET A 15 -12.59 25.37 -38.08
C MET A 15 -12.66 26.88 -37.62
N ARG A 16 -11.58 27.68 -37.47
CA ARG A 16 -10.14 27.55 -37.81
C ARG A 16 -9.22 28.61 -37.11
N THR A 17 -7.96 28.25 -36.83
CA THR A 17 -6.65 29.01 -36.94
C THR A 17 -6.35 30.40 -36.31
N ASP A 18 -5.12 30.48 -35.75
CA ASP A 18 -4.05 31.53 -35.89
C ASP A 18 -4.28 32.97 -35.35
N GLU A 19 -3.28 33.81 -34.99
CA GLU A 19 -1.84 33.67 -34.65
C GLU A 19 -1.33 34.97 -33.96
N THR A 20 -0.20 34.91 -33.22
CA THR A 20 0.84 35.97 -33.02
C THR A 20 0.63 37.28 -32.21
N LYS A 21 1.59 37.51 -31.28
CA LYS A 21 2.59 38.62 -31.18
C LYS A 21 2.56 39.71 -30.05
N THR A 22 3.70 39.75 -29.34
CA THR A 22 4.51 40.88 -28.80
C THR A 22 4.06 41.76 -27.61
N ASP A 23 4.73 41.52 -26.47
CA ASP A 23 5.53 42.44 -25.61
C ASP A 23 5.60 43.95 -25.97
N PRO A 24 5.70 44.89 -24.99
CA PRO A 24 6.94 44.98 -24.16
C PRO A 24 6.90 45.57 -22.72
N SER A 25 7.88 45.14 -21.91
CA SER A 25 8.76 45.92 -21.00
C SER A 25 8.19 47.05 -20.11
N THR A 26 8.43 46.98 -18.78
CA THR A 26 9.40 47.89 -18.09
C THR A 26 9.64 47.57 -16.60
N CYS A 27 10.84 47.98 -16.15
CA CYS A 27 11.25 48.29 -14.76
C CYS A 27 11.10 47.24 -13.65
N GLY A 28 12.25 46.74 -13.18
CA GLY A 28 12.33 45.98 -11.93
C GLY A 28 12.41 46.87 -10.68
N ALA A 29 12.20 46.24 -9.54
CA ALA A 29 12.69 46.71 -8.25
C ALA A 29 13.24 45.48 -7.50
N GLU A 30 14.51 45.52 -7.13
CA GLU A 30 15.12 44.52 -6.27
C GLU A 30 14.47 44.61 -4.88
N ASN A 31 13.61 43.65 -4.55
CA ASN A 31 13.15 43.46 -3.17
C ASN A 31 13.72 42.15 -2.65
N THR A 32 14.92 42.26 -2.07
CA THR A 32 15.67 41.21 -1.39
C THR A 32 14.94 40.79 -0.11
N LEU A 33 13.80 40.13 -0.25
CA LEU A 33 13.07 39.54 0.86
C LEU A 33 13.78 38.25 1.28
N GLN A 34 14.42 38.34 2.44
CA GLN A 34 15.15 37.25 3.07
C GLN A 34 14.27 36.00 3.17
N ARG A 35 14.79 34.84 2.72
CA ARG A 35 14.21 33.54 3.05
C ARG A 35 14.14 33.40 4.58
N PRO A 36 12.97 33.17 5.19
CA PRO A 36 12.91 32.64 6.53
C PRO A 36 13.61 31.28 6.52
N ALA A 37 14.65 31.13 7.35
CA ALA A 37 15.28 29.83 7.54
C ALA A 37 14.30 28.90 8.28
N HIS A 38 14.30 27.62 7.91
CA HIS A 38 13.58 26.53 8.58
C HIS A 38 12.05 26.55 8.52
N SER A 39 11.51 26.24 7.33
CA SER A 39 10.43 25.25 7.28
C SER A 39 10.91 24.03 6.48
N LYS A 40 11.36 22.99 7.19
CA LYS A 40 11.57 21.67 6.58
C LYS A 40 10.21 20.99 6.42
N LEU A 41 9.47 21.39 5.38
CA LEU A 41 8.53 20.47 4.76
C LEU A 41 9.34 19.21 4.39
N LEU A 42 8.98 18.09 4.99
CA LEU A 42 9.47 16.78 4.57
C LEU A 42 8.81 16.48 3.22
N LEU A 43 9.41 17.03 2.15
CA LEU A 43 9.14 16.61 0.78
C LEU A 43 9.22 15.08 0.73
N GLU A 44 8.31 14.45 -0.02
CA GLU A 44 8.40 13.02 -0.27
C GLU A 44 9.84 12.70 -0.74
N PRO A 45 10.58 11.82 -0.04
CA PRO A 45 11.84 11.33 -0.58
C PRO A 45 11.54 10.66 -1.91
N PRO A 46 12.39 10.82 -2.95
CA PRO A 46 12.14 10.26 -4.27
C PRO A 46 11.70 8.80 -4.20
N ILE A 47 10.75 8.41 -5.04
CA ILE A 47 10.26 7.03 -5.13
C ILE A 47 11.42 6.01 -5.22
N ARG A 48 12.55 6.41 -5.81
CA ARG A 48 13.82 5.70 -5.83
C ARG A 48 14.31 5.21 -4.45
N ASP A 49 14.31 6.09 -3.44
CA ASP A 49 14.80 5.84 -2.08
C ASP A 49 13.98 4.76 -1.35
N ILE A 50 12.75 4.50 -1.80
CA ILE A 50 11.84 3.48 -1.27
C ILE A 50 12.36 2.08 -1.60
N TRP A 51 12.67 1.85 -2.88
CA TRP A 51 13.11 0.55 -3.39
C TRP A 51 14.50 0.19 -2.88
N GLU A 52 15.41 1.18 -2.83
CA GLU A 52 16.77 0.99 -2.31
C GLU A 52 16.75 0.64 -0.83
N GLN A 53 15.97 1.38 -0.01
CA GLN A 53 15.85 1.06 1.42
C GLN A 53 15.25 -0.32 1.66
N LEU A 54 14.23 -0.73 0.89
CA LEU A 54 13.62 -2.05 1.06
C LEU A 54 14.54 -3.18 0.59
N ALA A 55 15.30 -2.97 -0.49
CA ALA A 55 16.34 -3.91 -0.91
C ALA A 55 17.44 -4.07 0.15
N VAL A 56 17.91 -2.97 0.74
CA VAL A 56 18.87 -2.96 1.87
C VAL A 56 18.29 -3.68 3.10
N ASP A 57 17.03 -3.40 3.46
CA ASP A 57 16.39 -4.03 4.61
C ASP A 57 16.24 -5.54 4.42
N ILE A 58 15.86 -6.00 3.23
CA ILE A 58 15.75 -7.43 2.93
C ILE A 58 17.13 -8.10 2.83
N VAL A 59 18.11 -7.50 2.14
CA VAL A 59 19.42 -8.12 1.87
C VAL A 59 20.37 -7.99 3.06
N ASP A 60 20.67 -6.76 3.48
CA ASP A 60 21.78 -6.48 4.40
C ASP A 60 21.40 -6.82 5.84
N LYS A 61 20.15 -6.55 6.23
CA LYS A 61 19.59 -6.97 7.52
C LYS A 61 19.05 -8.40 7.50
N LYS A 62 19.05 -9.06 6.33
CA LYS A 62 18.45 -10.39 6.08
C LYS A 62 16.99 -10.47 6.56
N ALA A 63 16.25 -9.36 6.48
CA ALA A 63 14.93 -9.25 7.09
C ALA A 63 13.87 -10.15 6.43
N TRP A 64 14.15 -10.72 5.25
CA TRP A 64 13.26 -11.69 4.60
C TRP A 64 14.03 -12.72 3.77
N LYS A 65 13.65 -13.98 3.93
CA LYS A 65 14.02 -15.12 3.08
C LYS A 65 12.83 -16.08 3.10
N VAL A 66 12.42 -16.60 1.94
CA VAL A 66 11.43 -17.68 1.90
C VAL A 66 12.17 -19.01 1.80
N ASP A 67 12.20 -19.76 2.89
CA ASP A 67 12.71 -21.14 2.91
C ASP A 67 11.65 -22.17 2.50
N SER A 68 10.38 -21.86 2.76
CA SER A 68 9.22 -22.60 2.28
C SER A 68 8.00 -21.69 2.29
N PHE A 69 7.01 -22.03 1.47
CA PHE A 69 5.67 -21.48 1.59
C PHE A 69 4.77 -22.48 2.32
N ASP A 70 3.72 -21.99 2.97
CA ASP A 70 2.71 -22.84 3.60
C ASP A 70 1.89 -23.67 2.56
N SER A 71 1.03 -24.54 3.07
CA SER A 71 0.14 -25.36 2.26
C SER A 71 -1.13 -24.64 1.78
N LEU A 72 -1.09 -23.34 1.43
CA LEU A 72 -2.08 -22.68 0.55
C LEU A 72 -2.01 -23.22 -0.90
N THR A 73 -2.05 -24.55 -1.02
CA THR A 73 -2.05 -25.32 -2.27
C THR A 73 -3.45 -25.80 -2.57
N SER A 74 -4.32 -24.86 -2.92
CA SER A 74 -5.60 -25.13 -3.59
C SER A 74 -6.06 -23.88 -4.35
N LEU A 75 -5.47 -23.63 -5.53
CA LEU A 75 -5.93 -22.58 -6.44
C LEU A 75 -7.17 -23.00 -7.28
N ASP A 76 -7.78 -24.15 -6.98
CA ASP A 76 -9.00 -24.67 -7.62
C ASP A 76 -10.25 -23.80 -7.39
N ALA A 77 -10.14 -22.77 -6.55
CA ALA A 77 -11.01 -21.60 -6.53
C ALA A 77 -11.23 -20.97 -7.92
N TYR A 78 -10.40 -21.25 -8.93
CA TYR A 78 -10.65 -20.86 -10.34
C TYR A 78 -12.09 -21.16 -10.80
N SER A 79 -12.61 -22.34 -10.46
CA SER A 79 -13.94 -22.80 -10.88
C SER A 79 -15.09 -21.98 -10.28
N GLU A 80 -14.92 -21.51 -9.04
CA GLU A 80 -15.86 -20.59 -8.41
C GLU A 80 -15.64 -19.15 -8.91
N ASP A 81 -14.40 -18.71 -8.98
CA ASP A 81 -14.03 -17.32 -9.21
C ASP A 81 -14.30 -16.83 -10.63
N VAL A 82 -14.27 -17.73 -11.61
CA VAL A 82 -14.51 -17.42 -13.02
C VAL A 82 -15.83 -16.66 -13.26
N ARG A 83 -16.85 -16.86 -12.41
CA ARG A 83 -18.13 -16.14 -12.46
C ARG A 83 -18.01 -14.63 -12.25
N HIS A 84 -16.96 -14.17 -11.57
CA HIS A 84 -16.71 -12.74 -11.32
C HIS A 84 -16.05 -12.03 -12.52
N PHE A 85 -15.64 -12.78 -13.54
CA PHE A 85 -14.95 -12.31 -14.75
C PHE A 85 -15.77 -12.68 -16.00
N PRO A 86 -16.82 -11.89 -16.33
CA PRO A 86 -17.77 -12.23 -17.39
C PRO A 86 -17.20 -12.10 -18.80
N ALA A 87 -16.17 -11.28 -19.01
CA ALA A 87 -15.46 -11.18 -20.29
C ALA A 87 -14.41 -12.29 -20.45
N GLU A 88 -14.19 -12.76 -21.68
CA GLU A 88 -13.22 -13.83 -21.94
C GLU A 88 -11.78 -13.41 -21.67
N ASP A 89 -11.38 -12.22 -22.11
CA ASP A 89 -10.04 -11.68 -21.85
C ASP A 89 -9.78 -11.48 -20.35
N GLU A 90 -10.80 -11.12 -19.57
CA GLU A 90 -10.71 -11.06 -18.10
C GLU A 90 -10.39 -12.45 -17.51
N ARG A 91 -11.11 -13.50 -17.93
CA ARG A 91 -10.82 -14.89 -17.50
C ARG A 91 -9.43 -15.34 -17.90
N ILE A 92 -8.98 -14.99 -19.11
CA ILE A 92 -7.64 -15.33 -19.62
C ILE A 92 -6.56 -14.61 -18.79
N ARG A 93 -6.74 -13.32 -18.49
CA ARG A 93 -5.80 -12.56 -17.63
C ARG A 93 -5.75 -13.13 -16.21
N MET A 94 -6.91 -13.35 -15.57
CA MET A 94 -6.99 -13.96 -14.24
C MET A 94 -6.31 -15.34 -14.22
N LYS A 95 -6.57 -16.19 -15.22
CA LYS A 95 -5.94 -17.51 -15.34
C LYS A 95 -4.41 -17.39 -15.45
N LYS A 96 -3.91 -16.58 -16.39
CA LYS A 96 -2.47 -16.38 -16.61
C LYS A 96 -1.76 -15.87 -15.35
N ARG A 97 -2.38 -14.95 -14.61
CA ARG A 97 -1.87 -14.42 -13.33
C ARG A 97 -1.76 -15.51 -12.26
N ARG A 98 -2.83 -16.28 -12.04
CA ARG A 98 -2.86 -17.37 -11.06
C ARG A 98 -1.89 -18.50 -11.41
N ASP A 99 -1.83 -18.88 -12.68
CA ASP A 99 -0.85 -19.86 -13.19
C ASP A 99 0.59 -19.35 -13.02
N ALA A 100 0.84 -18.04 -13.18
CA ALA A 100 2.15 -17.43 -12.92
C ALA A 100 2.50 -17.42 -11.43
N ALA A 101 1.55 -17.06 -10.56
CA ALA A 101 1.72 -17.10 -9.12
C ALA A 101 2.11 -18.51 -8.62
N LEU A 102 1.46 -19.57 -9.12
CA LEU A 102 1.84 -20.96 -8.84
C LEU A 102 3.30 -21.26 -9.23
N ARG A 103 3.69 -20.91 -10.46
CA ARG A 103 5.06 -21.16 -10.96
C ARG A 103 6.13 -20.39 -10.19
N LEU A 104 5.80 -19.20 -9.69
CA LEU A 104 6.70 -18.40 -8.84
C LEU A 104 6.80 -19.02 -7.44
N ARG A 105 5.65 -19.37 -6.83
CA ARG A 105 5.58 -19.99 -5.50
C ARG A 105 6.25 -21.37 -5.43
N SER A 106 6.25 -22.13 -6.52
CA SER A 106 6.88 -23.47 -6.57
C SER A 106 8.41 -23.48 -6.45
N SER A 107 9.08 -22.32 -6.42
CA SER A 107 10.51 -22.21 -6.13
C SER A 107 10.79 -20.96 -5.27
N PRO A 108 10.74 -21.09 -3.93
CA PRO A 108 11.00 -20.01 -2.98
C PRO A 108 12.29 -19.23 -3.27
N GLU A 109 13.40 -19.92 -3.55
CA GLU A 109 14.70 -19.29 -3.79
C GLU A 109 14.77 -18.57 -5.14
N ARG A 110 13.94 -18.97 -6.11
CA ARG A 110 13.79 -18.22 -7.37
C ARG A 110 12.91 -16.98 -7.15
N TRP A 111 11.84 -17.12 -6.38
CA TRP A 111 10.98 -15.99 -6.04
C TRP A 111 11.72 -14.92 -5.23
N SER A 112 12.41 -15.28 -4.14
CA SER A 112 13.16 -14.30 -3.34
C SER A 112 14.22 -13.57 -4.15
N ARG A 113 14.92 -14.24 -5.08
CA ARG A 113 15.85 -13.57 -6.01
C ARG A 113 15.13 -12.61 -6.95
N LEU A 114 14.06 -13.05 -7.60
CA LEU A 114 13.28 -12.23 -8.52
C LEU A 114 12.69 -10.98 -7.83
N ALA A 115 12.12 -11.14 -6.64
CA ALA A 115 11.63 -10.01 -5.85
C ALA A 115 12.75 -9.03 -5.50
N LEU A 116 13.92 -9.52 -5.06
CA LEU A 116 15.09 -8.69 -4.76
C LEU A 116 15.64 -7.94 -5.96
N ASP A 117 15.78 -8.62 -7.09
CA ASP A 117 16.30 -8.02 -8.30
C ASP A 117 15.28 -7.03 -8.90
N ALA A 118 13.98 -7.29 -8.79
CA ALA A 118 12.94 -6.32 -9.14
C ALA A 118 12.99 -5.05 -8.27
N LEU A 119 13.25 -5.17 -6.97
CA LEU A 119 13.45 -3.99 -6.10
C LEU A 119 14.67 -3.18 -6.54
N ARG A 120 15.79 -3.82 -6.90
CA ARG A 120 17.02 -3.14 -7.38
C ARG A 120 16.81 -2.48 -8.75
N GLU A 121 16.11 -3.14 -9.65
CA GLU A 121 15.73 -2.60 -10.95
C GLU A 121 14.86 -1.33 -10.77
N LEU A 122 13.83 -1.40 -9.92
CA LEU A 122 13.00 -0.24 -9.57
C LEU A 122 13.78 0.88 -8.83
N ALA A 123 14.79 0.54 -8.03
CA ALA A 123 15.68 1.51 -7.36
C ALA A 123 16.63 2.26 -8.32
N THR A 124 16.65 1.89 -9.61
CA THR A 124 17.49 2.49 -10.65
C THR A 124 16.69 2.99 -11.85
N ASP A 125 15.35 3.03 -11.74
CA ASP A 125 14.41 3.28 -12.84
C ASP A 125 14.64 2.37 -14.07
N SER A 126 15.26 1.21 -13.84
CA SER A 126 15.58 0.21 -14.86
C SER A 126 14.41 -0.78 -14.98
N SER A 127 13.90 -0.97 -16.20
CA SER A 127 12.92 -2.02 -16.49
C SER A 127 13.64 -3.28 -16.97
N GLY A 128 14.31 -3.95 -16.04
CA GLY A 128 15.08 -5.17 -16.32
C GLY A 128 14.25 -6.46 -16.35
N PRO A 129 14.90 -7.63 -16.42
CA PRO A 129 14.23 -8.92 -16.53
C PRO A 129 13.31 -9.27 -15.35
N ALA A 130 13.63 -8.82 -14.13
CA ALA A 130 12.81 -9.13 -12.96
C ALA A 130 11.51 -8.32 -12.96
N VAL A 131 11.58 -7.02 -13.24
CA VAL A 131 10.42 -6.15 -13.46
C VAL A 131 9.58 -6.63 -14.64
N ALA A 132 10.21 -7.01 -15.77
CA ALA A 132 9.51 -7.59 -16.91
C ALA A 132 8.70 -8.85 -16.53
N THR A 133 9.27 -9.74 -15.72
CA THR A 133 8.56 -10.94 -15.23
C THR A 133 7.36 -10.58 -14.33
N LEU A 134 7.45 -9.51 -13.53
CA LEU A 134 6.33 -9.00 -12.72
C LEU A 134 5.24 -8.32 -13.57
N VAL A 135 5.60 -7.73 -14.73
CA VAL A 135 4.64 -7.23 -15.72
C VAL A 135 3.91 -8.39 -16.39
N GLU A 136 4.64 -9.36 -16.93
CA GLU A 136 4.07 -10.53 -17.64
C GLU A 136 3.16 -11.39 -16.76
N SER A 137 3.49 -11.52 -15.47
CA SER A 137 2.64 -12.20 -14.49
C SER A 137 1.43 -11.39 -14.03
N GLY A 138 1.37 -10.08 -14.32
CA GLY A 138 0.29 -9.20 -13.86
C GLY A 138 0.30 -8.95 -12.36
N LEU A 139 1.49 -8.92 -11.74
CA LEU A 139 1.70 -8.73 -10.29
C LEU A 139 2.44 -7.43 -9.93
N LEU A 140 3.01 -6.70 -10.91
CA LEU A 140 3.85 -5.53 -10.64
C LEU A 140 3.14 -4.42 -9.82
N ALA A 141 1.86 -4.13 -10.09
CA ALA A 141 1.14 -3.04 -9.42
C ALA A 141 1.03 -3.25 -7.91
N VAL A 142 0.58 -4.44 -7.49
CA VAL A 142 0.45 -4.81 -6.07
C VAL A 142 1.80 -5.04 -5.39
N PHE A 143 2.80 -5.55 -6.13
CA PHE A 143 4.17 -5.63 -5.65
C PHE A 143 4.74 -4.24 -5.33
N LYS A 144 4.45 -3.26 -6.19
CA LYS A 144 4.82 -1.86 -5.95
C LYS A 144 4.06 -1.27 -4.75
N ASP A 145 2.76 -1.55 -4.60
CA ASP A 145 1.98 -1.05 -3.45
C ASP A 145 2.55 -1.58 -2.11
N PHE A 146 2.91 -2.86 -2.04
CA PHE A 146 3.51 -3.44 -0.83
C PHE A 146 4.79 -2.71 -0.40
N ALA A 147 5.69 -2.43 -1.34
CA ALA A 147 6.96 -1.76 -1.03
C ALA A 147 6.75 -0.30 -0.59
N VAL A 148 5.85 0.42 -1.26
CA VAL A 148 5.48 1.80 -0.91
C VAL A 148 4.80 1.84 0.47
N HIS A 149 3.89 0.89 0.76
CA HIS A 149 3.32 0.72 2.10
C HIS A 149 4.38 0.47 3.16
N THR A 150 5.31 -0.45 2.90
CA THR A 150 6.41 -0.78 3.83
C THR A 150 7.24 0.46 4.16
N ARG A 151 7.53 1.32 3.17
CA ARG A 151 8.19 2.60 3.43
C ARG A 151 7.36 3.52 4.30
N TYR A 152 6.09 3.72 3.96
CA TYR A 152 5.21 4.59 4.74
C TYR A 152 5.06 4.08 6.18
N PHE A 153 4.97 2.77 6.38
CA PHE A 153 5.04 2.15 7.70
C PHE A 153 6.34 2.49 8.44
N GLN A 154 7.51 2.40 7.79
CA GLN A 154 8.78 2.79 8.42
C GLN A 154 8.88 4.30 8.74
N VAL A 155 8.25 5.17 7.95
CA VAL A 155 8.15 6.62 8.23
C VAL A 155 7.26 6.86 9.46
N THR A 156 6.04 6.32 9.45
CA THR A 156 5.09 6.42 10.57
C THR A 156 5.67 5.83 11.85
N LYS A 157 6.33 4.67 11.77
CA LYS A 157 7.04 4.03 12.89
C LYS A 157 8.08 4.95 13.52
N LYS A 158 8.93 5.59 12.72
CA LYS A 158 9.95 6.54 13.23
C LYS A 158 9.30 7.76 13.89
N LEU A 159 8.17 8.24 13.38
CA LEU A 159 7.41 9.32 14.04
C LEU A 159 6.88 8.85 15.41
N MET A 160 6.27 7.66 15.49
CA MET A 160 5.79 7.07 16.75
C MET A 160 6.94 6.85 17.76
N GLU A 161 8.06 6.28 17.31
CA GLU A 161 9.23 6.03 18.15
C GLU A 161 9.84 7.34 18.68
N SER A 162 9.90 8.40 17.85
CA SER A 162 10.36 9.73 18.31
C SER A 162 9.40 10.39 19.30
N ALA A 163 8.11 10.03 19.26
CA ALA A 163 7.12 10.40 20.28
C ALA A 163 7.14 9.48 21.52
N GLY A 164 8.05 8.51 21.61
CA GLY A 164 8.19 7.59 22.74
C GLY A 164 7.24 6.39 22.70
N ILE A 165 6.63 6.08 21.54
CA ILE A 165 5.74 4.93 21.34
C ILE A 165 6.48 3.90 20.49
N THR A 166 6.90 2.79 21.11
CA THR A 166 7.60 1.71 20.41
C THR A 166 6.65 0.90 19.53
N VAL A 167 7.03 0.69 18.26
CA VAL A 167 6.27 -0.14 17.32
C VAL A 167 6.98 -1.47 17.10
N PHE A 168 6.45 -2.52 17.69
CA PHE A 168 6.90 -3.90 17.46
C PHE A 168 6.23 -4.45 16.20
N VAL A 169 7.02 -4.94 15.25
CA VAL A 169 6.48 -5.70 14.10
C VAL A 169 6.38 -7.16 14.54
N ALA A 170 5.17 -7.70 14.63
CA ALA A 170 4.95 -9.11 14.94
C ALA A 170 5.22 -9.96 13.68
N GLY A 171 6.50 -10.23 13.44
CA GLY A 171 6.99 -10.82 12.21
C GLY A 171 6.50 -12.24 11.90
N HIS A 172 5.80 -12.41 10.78
CA HIS A 172 5.68 -13.72 10.15
C HIS A 172 7.06 -14.22 9.68
N ALA A 173 7.31 -15.54 9.82
CA ALA A 173 8.56 -16.20 9.42
C ALA A 173 9.87 -15.56 9.96
N SER A 174 9.84 -15.02 11.18
CA SER A 174 10.97 -14.29 11.82
C SER A 174 11.40 -13.00 11.09
N SER A 175 10.59 -12.46 10.18
CA SER A 175 10.87 -11.21 9.49
C SER A 175 10.71 -10.00 10.40
N SER A 176 11.53 -8.96 10.22
CA SER A 176 11.28 -7.64 10.83
C SER A 176 10.53 -6.66 9.91
N THR A 177 10.12 -7.14 8.72
CA THR A 177 9.36 -6.38 7.74
C THR A 177 7.87 -6.55 7.98
N HIS A 178 7.16 -5.44 8.11
CA HIS A 178 5.71 -5.40 8.28
C HIS A 178 4.99 -5.95 7.03
N ASP A 179 3.90 -6.69 7.23
CA ASP A 179 3.07 -7.30 6.17
C ASP A 179 3.84 -8.17 5.16
N ILE A 180 4.98 -8.76 5.55
CA ILE A 180 5.87 -9.47 4.62
C ILE A 180 5.22 -10.65 3.89
N ASP A 181 4.15 -11.22 4.46
CA ASP A 181 3.35 -12.27 3.84
C ASP A 181 2.68 -11.82 2.54
N LYS A 182 2.48 -10.51 2.34
CA LYS A 182 2.00 -9.95 1.06
C LYS A 182 2.96 -10.16 -0.10
N LEU A 183 4.23 -10.51 0.15
CA LEU A 183 5.16 -10.95 -0.91
C LEU A 183 4.97 -12.40 -1.32
N ASP A 184 4.04 -13.18 -0.78
CA ASP A 184 3.68 -14.46 -1.40
C ASP A 184 3.05 -14.21 -2.79
N PRO A 185 3.49 -14.87 -3.88
CA PRO A 185 2.90 -14.70 -5.20
C PRO A 185 1.37 -14.91 -5.25
N ILE A 186 0.83 -15.77 -4.39
CA ILE A 186 -0.62 -16.03 -4.25
C ILE A 186 -1.31 -14.86 -3.55
N MET A 187 -0.68 -14.29 -2.51
CA MET A 187 -1.16 -13.07 -1.87
C MET A 187 -1.18 -11.91 -2.86
N LEU A 188 -0.11 -11.70 -3.64
CA LEU A 188 -0.09 -10.72 -4.72
C LEU A 188 -1.25 -10.96 -5.70
N ALA A 189 -1.46 -12.19 -6.18
CA ALA A 189 -2.56 -12.49 -7.11
C ALA A 189 -3.96 -12.17 -6.51
N GLY A 190 -4.21 -12.54 -5.25
CA GLY A 190 -5.46 -12.23 -4.54
C GLY A 190 -5.66 -10.72 -4.32
N TYR A 191 -4.59 -9.99 -4.00
CA TYR A 191 -4.61 -8.53 -3.93
C TYR A 191 -4.89 -7.89 -5.31
N THR A 192 -4.33 -8.42 -6.41
CA THR A 192 -4.63 -7.91 -7.76
C THR A 192 -6.10 -8.10 -8.12
N ASP A 193 -6.66 -9.29 -7.88
CA ASP A 193 -8.08 -9.56 -8.10
C ASP A 193 -8.98 -8.57 -7.34
N ARG A 194 -8.56 -8.15 -6.12
CA ARG A 194 -9.32 -7.24 -5.27
C ARG A 194 -9.20 -5.77 -5.65
N TRP A 195 -7.98 -5.29 -5.91
CA TRP A 195 -7.66 -3.86 -5.98
C TRP A 195 -7.49 -3.34 -7.40
N GLU A 196 -6.98 -4.15 -8.32
CA GLU A 196 -6.88 -3.79 -9.74
C GLU A 196 -8.19 -4.19 -10.47
N ASP A 197 -8.62 -5.45 -10.32
CA ASP A 197 -9.83 -5.95 -11.02
C ASP A 197 -11.15 -5.65 -10.25
N THR A 198 -11.07 -5.08 -9.03
CA THR A 198 -12.21 -4.71 -8.17
C THR A 198 -13.15 -5.87 -7.78
N LYS A 199 -12.73 -7.13 -7.95
CA LYS A 199 -13.54 -8.32 -7.66
C LYS A 199 -13.46 -8.70 -6.17
N ARG A 200 -14.31 -9.65 -5.74
CA ARG A 200 -14.29 -10.27 -4.41
C ARG A 200 -14.28 -11.78 -4.61
N THR A 201 -13.10 -12.31 -4.89
CA THR A 201 -12.86 -13.72 -5.22
C THR A 201 -12.68 -14.56 -3.96
N ALA A 202 -12.98 -15.87 -4.04
CA ALA A 202 -12.64 -16.85 -3.02
C ALA A 202 -11.12 -16.84 -2.74
N LEU A 203 -10.28 -16.67 -3.78
CA LEU A 203 -8.85 -16.42 -3.60
C LEU A 203 -8.58 -15.21 -2.69
N TRP A 204 -9.18 -14.04 -2.96
CA TRP A 204 -9.03 -12.86 -2.10
C TRP A 204 -9.45 -13.15 -0.65
N TYR A 205 -10.57 -13.84 -0.43
CA TYR A 205 -11.02 -14.18 0.92
C TYR A 205 -10.06 -15.12 1.66
N LEU A 206 -9.48 -16.12 0.98
CA LEU A 206 -8.45 -16.99 1.54
C LEU A 206 -7.17 -16.21 1.89
N CYS A 207 -6.71 -15.33 0.99
CA CYS A 207 -5.57 -14.45 1.21
C CYS A 207 -5.76 -13.55 2.43
N VAL A 208 -6.92 -12.89 2.54
CA VAL A 208 -7.25 -12.03 3.70
C VAL A 208 -7.33 -12.83 4.99
N HIS A 209 -7.95 -14.00 4.98
CA HIS A 209 -8.05 -14.84 6.17
C HIS A 209 -6.66 -15.27 6.66
N SER A 210 -5.78 -15.72 5.75
CA SER A 210 -4.39 -16.04 6.07
C SER A 210 -3.67 -14.82 6.65
N HIS A 211 -3.71 -13.68 5.97
CA HIS A 211 -3.10 -12.42 6.41
C HIS A 211 -3.50 -12.02 7.83
N TYR A 212 -4.81 -12.07 8.13
CA TYR A 212 -5.37 -11.74 9.44
C TYR A 212 -5.10 -12.79 10.52
N SER A 213 -4.77 -14.03 10.15
CA SER A 213 -4.36 -15.09 11.08
C SER A 213 -2.86 -15.05 11.43
N LEU A 214 -2.04 -14.43 10.58
CA LEU A 214 -0.59 -14.36 10.76
C LEU A 214 -0.13 -13.03 11.37
N ASN A 215 -0.88 -11.94 11.15
CA ASN A 215 -0.52 -10.60 11.60
C ASN A 215 -1.40 -10.16 12.79
N THR A 216 -0.86 -10.30 14.00
CA THR A 216 -1.57 -10.05 15.28
C THR A 216 -2.13 -8.63 15.43
N HIS A 217 -1.60 -7.66 14.68
CA HIS A 217 -2.05 -6.28 14.73
C HIS A 217 -3.43 -6.06 14.08
N HIS A 218 -3.88 -6.92 13.15
CA HIS A 218 -5.22 -6.76 12.57
C HIS A 218 -6.32 -7.04 13.57
N GLN A 219 -7.33 -6.18 13.60
CA GLN A 219 -8.45 -6.26 14.56
C GLN A 219 -9.31 -7.52 14.42
N GLN A 220 -9.22 -8.23 13.28
CA GLN A 220 -9.86 -9.54 13.04
C GLN A 220 -9.05 -10.73 13.58
N HIS A 221 -7.81 -10.52 14.01
CA HIS A 221 -6.97 -11.58 14.56
C HIS A 221 -7.55 -12.07 15.90
N GLU A 222 -7.57 -13.38 16.14
CA GLU A 222 -8.21 -14.00 17.32
C GLU A 222 -7.75 -13.44 18.67
N LEU A 223 -6.49 -12.97 18.73
CA LEU A 223 -5.91 -12.22 19.86
C LEU A 223 -6.86 -11.17 20.46
N TRP A 224 -7.60 -10.41 19.65
CA TRP A 224 -8.49 -9.35 20.10
C TRP A 224 -9.82 -9.85 20.69
N HIS A 225 -10.17 -11.12 20.46
CA HIS A 225 -11.46 -11.71 20.82
C HIS A 225 -11.35 -12.88 21.81
N ALA A 226 -10.15 -13.46 21.98
CA ALA A 226 -9.92 -14.57 22.91
C ALA A 226 -10.09 -14.15 24.39
N GLU A 227 -10.48 -15.11 25.24
CA GLU A 227 -10.63 -14.94 26.69
C GLU A 227 -9.39 -14.29 27.33
N ASP A 228 -9.57 -13.46 28.36
CA ASP A 228 -8.49 -12.66 28.93
C ASP A 228 -7.44 -13.49 29.70
N SER A 229 -6.18 -13.14 29.49
CA SER A 229 -5.02 -13.56 30.30
C SER A 229 -3.91 -12.50 30.22
N ASP A 230 -3.05 -12.44 31.23
CA ASP A 230 -1.93 -11.47 31.30
C ASP A 230 -1.02 -11.51 30.05
N ASP A 231 -0.77 -12.71 29.51
CA ASP A 231 0.02 -12.89 28.28
C ASP A 231 -0.69 -12.30 27.06
N LYS A 232 -2.02 -12.49 26.93
CA LYS A 232 -2.82 -11.91 25.85
C LYS A 232 -2.91 -10.39 25.98
N GLU A 233 -3.04 -9.83 27.19
CA GLU A 233 -2.98 -8.38 27.37
C GLU A 233 -1.61 -7.83 26.94
N ARG A 234 -0.52 -8.53 27.28
CA ARG A 234 0.84 -8.15 26.86
C ARG A 234 0.99 -8.14 25.33
N GLU A 235 0.51 -9.18 24.63
CA GLU A 235 0.60 -9.21 23.17
C GLU A 235 -0.30 -8.15 22.51
N ARG A 236 -1.52 -7.92 23.01
CA ARG A 236 -2.38 -6.81 22.55
C ARG A 236 -1.69 -5.44 22.74
N CYS A 237 -1.02 -5.23 23.86
CA CYS A 237 -0.22 -4.02 24.12
C CYS A 237 0.95 -3.83 23.13
N LYS A 238 1.56 -4.91 22.63
CA LYS A 238 2.59 -4.83 21.57
C LYS A 238 1.98 -4.61 20.17
N ALA A 239 0.82 -5.21 19.91
CA ALA A 239 0.14 -5.17 18.62
C ALA A 239 -0.58 -3.84 18.35
N LEU A 240 -1.07 -3.14 19.39
CA LEU A 240 -1.83 -1.90 19.24
C LEU A 240 -1.03 -0.74 18.59
N PRO A 241 0.25 -0.49 18.93
CA PRO A 241 1.09 0.46 18.21
C PRO A 241 1.31 0.08 16.73
N GLU A 242 1.46 -1.21 16.41
CA GLU A 242 1.58 -1.67 15.02
C GLU A 242 0.29 -1.43 14.23
N LEU A 243 -0.87 -1.69 14.83
CA LEU A 243 -2.18 -1.42 14.23
C LEU A 243 -2.34 0.06 13.89
N LEU A 244 -2.03 0.97 14.82
CA LEU A 244 -2.08 2.41 14.55
C LEU A 244 -1.07 2.80 13.46
N CYS A 245 0.14 2.23 13.50
CA CYS A 245 1.18 2.49 12.52
C CYS A 245 0.76 2.09 11.09
N ASP A 246 0.16 0.90 10.91
CA ASP A 246 -0.41 0.45 9.63
C ASP A 246 -1.52 1.38 9.12
N LYS A 247 -2.52 1.70 9.95
CA LYS A 247 -3.63 2.53 9.48
C LYS A 247 -3.20 3.97 9.19
N ALA A 248 -2.33 4.56 10.02
CA ALA A 248 -1.79 5.90 9.80
C ALA A 248 -0.82 5.95 8.60
N SER A 249 -0.02 4.91 8.35
CA SER A 249 0.82 4.82 7.16
C SER A 249 0.01 4.67 5.88
N ARG A 250 -1.10 3.90 5.89
CA ARG A 250 -2.03 3.83 4.76
C ARG A 250 -2.75 5.15 4.50
N LYS A 251 -3.15 5.89 5.53
CA LYS A 251 -3.71 7.25 5.39
C LYS A 251 -2.68 8.22 4.78
N LEU A 252 -1.44 8.19 5.29
CA LEU A 252 -0.33 8.99 4.76
C LEU A 252 -0.04 8.65 3.28
N GLN A 253 -0.05 7.37 2.90
CA GLN A 253 0.17 6.90 1.54
C GLN A 253 -0.98 7.27 0.58
N LYS A 254 -2.24 7.06 0.98
CA LYS A 254 -3.40 7.02 0.06
C LYS A 254 -4.30 8.26 0.10
N GLU A 255 -4.27 9.02 1.19
CA GLU A 255 -5.14 10.20 1.37
C GLU A 255 -4.32 11.49 1.43
N LEU A 256 -3.14 11.46 2.06
CA LEU A 256 -2.31 12.65 2.29
C LEU A 256 -1.13 12.80 1.32
N ASN A 257 -0.95 11.87 0.37
CA ASN A 257 0.13 11.89 -0.63
C ASN A 257 1.52 12.18 -0.02
N GLY A 258 1.84 11.47 1.07
CA GLY A 258 3.11 11.58 1.77
C GLY A 258 3.28 12.79 2.69
N VAL A 259 2.32 13.73 2.71
CA VAL A 259 2.38 14.91 3.58
C VAL A 259 2.16 14.52 5.04
N VAL A 260 3.23 14.59 5.84
CA VAL A 260 3.17 14.40 7.29
C VAL A 260 2.43 15.58 7.93
N SER A 261 1.26 15.32 8.51
CA SER A 261 0.44 16.27 9.26
C SER A 261 -0.26 15.57 10.44
N PRO A 262 -0.82 16.31 11.41
CA PRO A 262 -1.66 15.73 12.47
C PRO A 262 -2.82 14.86 11.94
N ASP A 263 -3.31 15.11 10.73
CA ASP A 263 -4.41 14.36 10.12
C ASP A 263 -4.06 12.90 9.84
N MET A 264 -2.78 12.54 9.71
CA MET A 264 -2.38 11.14 9.47
C MET A 264 -2.82 10.20 10.61
N TRP A 265 -3.01 10.74 11.82
CA TRP A 265 -3.47 10.00 13.00
C TRP A 265 -5.00 9.93 13.12
N SER A 266 -5.73 10.69 12.30
CA SER A 266 -7.20 10.66 12.18
C SER A 266 -7.66 9.44 11.38
N VAL A 267 -7.38 8.25 11.92
CA VAL A 267 -7.76 6.95 11.37
C VAL A 267 -9.27 6.75 11.55
N GLU A 268 -9.95 6.33 10.47
CA GLU A 268 -11.40 6.09 10.50
C GLU A 268 -11.79 4.97 11.48
N ALA A 269 -12.84 5.20 12.27
CA ALA A 269 -13.38 4.22 13.22
C ALA A 269 -13.72 2.85 12.59
N LYS A 270 -14.03 2.81 11.29
CA LYS A 270 -14.29 1.56 10.55
C LYS A 270 -13.11 0.57 10.60
N PHE A 271 -11.87 1.06 10.73
CA PHE A 271 -10.67 0.22 10.84
C PHE A 271 -10.49 -0.43 12.22
N TYR A 272 -11.33 -0.08 13.19
CA TYR A 272 -11.32 -0.65 14.54
C TYR A 272 -12.62 -1.43 14.87
N LEU A 273 -13.52 -1.60 13.90
CA LEU A 273 -14.77 -2.37 14.10
C LEU A 273 -14.48 -3.81 14.54
N GLY A 274 -15.12 -4.21 15.63
CA GLY A 274 -14.93 -5.51 16.29
C GLY A 274 -13.91 -5.50 17.44
N MET A 275 -13.02 -4.51 17.51
CA MET A 275 -12.05 -4.40 18.60
C MET A 275 -12.73 -3.99 19.92
N PRO A 276 -12.40 -4.59 21.09
CA PRO A 276 -13.04 -4.22 22.35
C PRO A 276 -12.79 -2.76 22.74
N GLU A 277 -13.77 -2.13 23.37
CA GLU A 277 -13.80 -0.69 23.66
C GLU A 277 -12.55 -0.18 24.40
N VAL A 278 -12.06 -0.94 25.39
CA VAL A 278 -10.83 -0.60 26.14
C VAL A 278 -9.59 -0.44 25.24
N TRP A 279 -9.50 -1.17 24.13
CA TRP A 279 -8.41 -1.07 23.16
C TRP A 279 -8.62 0.08 22.18
N LEU A 280 -9.87 0.37 21.82
CA LEU A 280 -10.23 1.54 21.03
C LEU A 280 -9.84 2.83 21.79
N ASP A 281 -10.19 2.88 23.06
CA ASP A 281 -9.82 3.94 23.99
C ASP A 281 -8.30 4.15 24.10
N ARG A 282 -7.53 3.04 24.18
CA ARG A 282 -6.06 3.07 24.21
C ARG A 282 -5.50 3.63 22.89
N VAL A 283 -6.00 3.21 21.73
CA VAL A 283 -5.48 3.68 20.42
C VAL A 283 -5.90 5.11 20.11
N THR A 284 -7.12 5.54 20.48
CA THR A 284 -7.56 6.94 20.31
C THR A 284 -6.73 7.90 21.17
N ARG A 285 -6.38 7.53 22.42
CA ARG A 285 -5.46 8.33 23.25
C ARG A 285 -4.06 8.43 22.63
N MET A 286 -3.55 7.32 22.09
CA MET A 286 -2.26 7.25 21.40
C MET A 286 -2.23 8.14 20.15
N ALA A 287 -3.25 8.04 19.30
CA ALA A 287 -3.41 8.85 18.09
C ALA A 287 -3.48 10.35 18.41
N ARG A 288 -4.22 10.75 19.46
CA ARG A 288 -4.28 12.15 19.91
C ARG A 288 -2.91 12.66 20.37
N GLN A 289 -2.19 11.90 21.20
CA GLN A 289 -0.83 12.25 21.64
C GLN A 289 0.14 12.41 20.45
N LEU A 290 -0.02 11.61 19.40
CA LEU A 290 0.79 11.70 18.19
C LEU A 290 0.42 12.93 17.34
N ALA A 291 -0.87 13.23 17.19
CA ALA A 291 -1.35 14.43 16.51
C ALA A 291 -0.85 15.72 17.19
N GLU A 292 -0.92 15.80 18.53
CA GLU A 292 -0.40 16.92 19.32
C GLU A 292 1.12 17.14 19.17
N ARG A 293 1.87 16.10 18.78
CA ARG A 293 3.34 16.12 18.62
C ARG A 293 3.80 16.18 17.16
N THR A 294 2.89 16.04 16.21
CA THR A 294 3.21 16.08 14.78
C THR A 294 3.15 17.52 14.29
N PRO A 295 4.19 18.06 13.64
CA PRO A 295 4.15 19.40 13.09
C PRO A 295 2.98 19.55 12.11
N SER A 296 2.14 20.57 12.30
CA SER A 296 1.16 20.98 11.30
C SER A 296 1.90 21.61 10.12
N GLY A 297 2.06 20.87 9.02
CA GLY A 297 2.41 21.44 7.74
C GLY A 297 1.28 22.35 7.25
N GLU A 298 1.32 23.64 7.58
CA GLU A 298 0.39 24.61 7.02
C GLU A 298 0.51 24.59 5.49
N SER A 299 -0.63 24.39 4.81
CA SER A 299 -0.73 24.47 3.35
C SER A 299 -0.71 25.93 2.87
N ASN A 300 0.39 26.63 3.14
CA ASN A 300 0.62 27.96 2.62
C ASN A 300 1.13 27.87 1.18
N VAL A 301 0.22 28.01 0.22
CA VAL A 301 0.20 29.06 -0.81
C VAL A 301 -0.85 28.69 -1.85
N THR A 302 -1.92 29.48 -1.91
CA THR A 302 -2.80 29.56 -3.08
C THR A 302 -2.02 30.23 -4.20
N VAL A 303 -1.78 29.53 -5.32
CA VAL A 303 -1.21 30.17 -6.53
C VAL A 303 -2.37 30.59 -7.43
N THR A 304 -2.55 31.91 -7.56
CA THR A 304 -3.22 32.56 -8.69
C THR A 304 -2.23 32.79 -9.82
#